data_AF-A0A074IW22-F1
#
_entry.id   AF-A0A074IW22-F1
#
_cell.length_a   1.000
_cell.length_b   1.000
_cell.length_c   1.000
_cell.angle_alpha   90.00
_cell.angle_beta   90.00
_cell.angle_gamma   90.00
#
_symmetry.space_group_name_H-M   'P 1'
#
loop_
_entity.id
_entity.type
_entity.pdbx_description
1 polymer ?
#
loop_
_entity_poly.entity_id
_entity_poly.type
_entity_poly.pdbx_seq_one_letter_code
_entity_poly.pdbx_strand_id
1 'polypeptide(L)'
;MEAVGAGLALVGFDARYGNPTFIKDGKNGFLVPYSETLDEDLLVSQMADKIVFALESDLESMHRASYDLAKQYLKPEILEVWRKLLIAIR
;
A
#
# COMPACT_ATOMS: atom_id res chain seq x y z
N MET A 1 2.78 4.99 -4.85
CA MET A 1 4.24 4.92 -4.59
C MET A 1 4.72 6.13 -3.81
N GLU A 2 4.52 7.35 -4.31
CA GLU A 2 4.98 8.59 -3.64
C GLU A 2 4.45 8.74 -2.22
N ALA A 3 3.17 8.42 -1.98
CA ALA A 3 2.58 8.44 -0.64
C ALA A 3 3.31 7.51 0.36
N VAL A 4 3.68 6.30 -0.07
CA VAL A 4 4.49 5.36 0.73
C VAL A 4 5.89 5.94 0.97
N GLY A 5 6.49 6.56 -0.06
CA GLY A 5 7.77 7.26 0.01
C GLY A 5 7.77 8.53 0.85
N ALA A 6 6.59 9.08 1.18
CA ALA A 6 6.39 10.15 2.14
C ALA A 6 6.04 9.62 3.54
N GLY A 7 6.04 8.30 3.73
CA GLY A 7 5.71 7.67 5.01
C GLY A 7 4.23 7.82 5.39
N LEU A 8 3.32 7.99 4.45
CA LEU A 8 1.90 8.12 4.76
C LEU A 8 1.28 6.75 5.06
N ALA A 9 0.35 6.71 6.01
CA ALA A 9 -0.57 5.57 6.17
C ALA A 9 -1.55 5.55 4.99
N LEU A 10 -1.91 4.35 4.53
CA LEU A 10 -2.75 4.18 3.34
C LEU A 10 -4.03 3.42 3.65
N VAL A 11 -5.15 3.87 3.10
CA VAL A 11 -6.40 3.09 3.08
C VAL A 11 -6.84 2.99 1.64
N GLY A 12 -7.19 1.78 1.20
CA GLY A 12 -7.62 1.56 -0.17
C GLY A 12 -8.28 0.20 -0.34
N PHE A 13 -9.04 0.04 -1.41
CA PHE A 13 -9.68 -1.24 -1.73
C PHE A 13 -8.66 -2.34 -2.02
N ASP A 14 -8.99 -3.58 -1.63
CA ASP A 14 -8.30 -4.82 -2.00
C ASP A 14 -8.59 -5.20 -3.46
N ALA A 15 -8.31 -4.25 -4.35
CA ALA A 15 -8.42 -4.40 -5.78
C ALA A 15 -7.02 -4.53 -6.38
N ARG A 16 -6.81 -5.59 -7.15
CA ARG A 16 -5.52 -5.83 -7.80
C ARG A 16 -5.18 -4.69 -8.78
N TYR A 17 -3.93 -4.21 -8.86
CA TYR A 17 -2.70 -4.69 -8.18
C TYR A 17 -2.07 -3.65 -7.26
N GLY A 18 -2.32 -2.35 -7.49
CA GLY A 18 -1.60 -1.25 -6.85
C GLY A 18 -1.75 -1.24 -5.33
N ASN A 19 -2.99 -1.23 -4.84
CA ASN A 19 -3.26 -1.18 -3.40
C ASN A 19 -2.65 -2.38 -2.65
N PRO A 20 -2.88 -3.65 -3.05
CA PRO A 20 -2.25 -4.79 -2.38
C PRO A 20 -0.70 -4.79 -2.47
N THR A 21 -0.13 -4.15 -3.49
CA THR A 21 1.32 -3.98 -3.60
C THR A 21 1.84 -3.04 -2.53
N PHE A 22 1.19 -1.88 -2.34
CA PHE A 22 1.69 -0.76 -1.52
C PHE A 22 1.08 -0.65 -0.12
N ILE A 23 0.02 -1.40 0.16
CA ILE A 23 -0.65 -1.46 1.46
C ILE A 23 -0.43 -2.86 2.04
N LYS A 24 0.23 -2.91 3.19
CA LYS A 24 0.37 -4.10 4.02
C LYS A 24 -0.62 -3.94 5.17
N ASP A 25 -1.72 -4.68 5.07
CA ASP A 25 -2.85 -4.59 5.99
C ASP A 25 -2.39 -4.71 7.45
N GLY A 26 -2.81 -3.74 8.28
CA GLY A 26 -2.43 -3.61 9.69
C GLY A 26 -0.99 -3.16 9.94
N LYS A 27 -0.15 -2.97 8.92
CA LYS A 27 1.23 -2.52 9.08
C LYS A 27 1.41 -1.06 8.71
N ASN A 28 1.11 -0.69 7.48
CA ASN A 28 1.24 0.69 6.99
C ASN A 28 -0.09 1.27 6.50
N GLY A 29 -1.19 0.61 6.86
CA GLY A 29 -2.50 0.94 6.31
C GLY A 29 -3.47 -0.23 6.36
N PHE A 30 -4.61 -0.07 5.69
CA PHE A 30 -5.66 -1.08 5.62
C PHE A 30 -6.20 -1.29 4.21
N LEU A 31 -6.48 -2.56 3.92
CA LEU A 31 -7.19 -2.97 2.72
C LEU A 31 -8.69 -3.11 3.02
N VAL A 32 -9.51 -2.42 2.24
CA VAL A 32 -10.97 -2.51 2.32
C VAL A 32 -11.44 -3.58 1.32
N PRO A 33 -12.21 -4.60 1.73
CA PRO A 33 -12.73 -5.60 0.79
C PRO A 33 -13.48 -4.95 -0.38
N TYR A 34 -13.29 -5.48 -1.58
CA TYR A 34 -13.93 -4.97 -2.79
C TYR A 34 -14.45 -6.10 -3.69
N SER A 35 -15.60 -5.86 -4.28
CA SER A 35 -16.27 -6.71 -5.28
C SER A 35 -17.18 -5.81 -6.11
N GLU A 36 -17.33 -6.09 -7.39
CA GLU A 36 -18.25 -5.36 -8.29
C GLU A 36 -19.73 -5.54 -7.89
N THR A 37 -20.03 -6.56 -7.09
CA THR A 37 -21.39 -6.86 -6.61
C THR A 37 -21.69 -6.27 -5.24
N LEU A 38 -20.73 -5.58 -4.61
CA LEU A 38 -20.95 -4.95 -3.32
C LEU A 38 -21.77 -3.68 -3.51
N ASP A 39 -22.69 -3.45 -2.56
CA ASP A 39 -23.49 -2.25 -2.48
C ASP A 39 -22.64 -1.01 -2.24
N GLU A 40 -22.98 0.11 -2.88
CA GLU A 40 -22.18 1.35 -2.82
C GLU A 40 -22.17 1.96 -1.42
N ASP A 41 -23.31 1.97 -0.72
CA ASP A 41 -23.39 2.50 0.65
C ASP A 41 -22.54 1.66 1.60
N LEU A 42 -22.51 0.33 1.41
CA LEU A 42 -21.64 -0.56 2.16
C LEU A 42 -20.16 -0.27 1.88
N LEU A 43 -19.76 -0.03 0.63
CA LEU A 43 -18.38 0.34 0.27
C LEU A 43 -17.96 1.66 0.93
N VAL A 44 -18.83 2.66 0.90
CA VAL A 44 -18.61 3.96 1.55
C VAL A 44 -18.45 3.80 3.05
N SER A 45 -19.35 3.04 3.70
CA SER A 45 -19.28 2.77 5.14
C SER A 45 -17.97 2.07 5.52
N GLN A 46 -17.60 1.01 4.80
CA GLN A 46 -16.38 0.25 5.10
C GLN A 46 -15.11 1.08 4.89
N MET A 47 -15.08 1.94 3.87
CA MET A 47 -13.98 2.88 3.66
C MET A 47 -13.89 3.89 4.80
N ALA A 48 -15.01 4.49 5.21
CA ALA A 48 -15.06 5.44 6.31
C ALA A 48 -14.58 4.79 7.63
N ASP A 49 -15.06 3.60 7.95
CA ASP A 49 -14.66 2.84 9.13
C ASP A 49 -13.15 2.58 9.16
N LYS A 50 -12.56 2.19 8.01
CA LYS A 50 -11.11 1.95 7.93
C LYS A 50 -10.28 3.22 7.99
N ILE A 51 -10.78 4.35 7.52
CA ILE A 51 -10.11 5.65 7.70
C ILE A 51 -10.08 6.02 9.19
N VAL A 52 -11.21 5.91 9.90
CA VAL A 52 -11.28 6.17 11.34
C VAL A 52 -10.34 5.24 12.09
N PHE A 53 -10.40 3.93 11.81
CA PHE A 53 -9.53 2.93 12.42
C PHE A 53 -8.04 3.22 12.20
N ALA A 54 -7.65 3.70 11.01
CA ALA A 54 -6.27 4.11 10.74
C ALA A 54 -5.84 5.31 11.58
N LEU A 55 -6.69 6.31 11.72
CA LEU A 55 -6.40 7.51 12.51
C LEU A 55 -6.30 7.23 14.01
N GLU A 56 -7.02 6.21 14.50
CA GLU A 56 -6.97 5.75 15.89
C GLU A 56 -5.82 4.76 16.16
N SER A 57 -5.17 4.26 15.11
CA SER A 57 -4.03 3.34 15.23
C SER A 57 -2.71 4.08 15.50
N ASP A 58 -1.63 3.32 15.75
CA ASP A 58 -0.28 3.87 15.86
C ASP A 58 0.25 4.34 14.49
N LEU A 59 -0.02 5.61 14.19
CA LEU A 59 0.41 6.26 12.95
C LEU A 59 1.94 6.35 12.82
N GLU A 60 2.69 6.40 13.91
CA GLU A 60 4.15 6.41 13.81
C GLU A 60 4.71 5.06 13.35
N SER A 61 4.13 3.97 13.86
CA SER A 61 4.48 2.62 13.38
C SER A 61 4.13 2.47 11.90
N MET A 62 2.95 2.93 11.49
CA MET A 62 2.54 2.91 10.09
C MET A 62 3.45 3.76 9.20
N HIS A 63 3.87 4.92 9.68
CA HIS A 63 4.81 5.80 8.99
C HIS A 63 6.15 5.12 8.72
N ARG A 64 6.73 4.49 9.74
CA ARG A 64 7.98 3.71 9.61
C ARG A 64 7.81 2.53 8.64
N ALA A 65 6.70 1.80 8.77
CA ALA A 65 6.40 0.67 7.89
C ALA A 65 6.24 1.09 6.41
N SER A 66 5.63 2.25 6.14
CA SER A 66 5.57 2.83 4.80
C SER A 66 6.97 3.14 4.27
N TYR A 67 7.83 3.79 5.04
CA TYR A 67 9.21 4.04 4.60
C TYR A 67 10.00 2.76 4.32
N ASP A 68 9.86 1.75 5.18
CA ASP A 68 10.53 0.47 4.99
C ASP A 68 10.07 -0.24 3.71
N LEU A 69 8.79 -0.14 3.36
CA LEU A 69 8.27 -0.64 2.09
C LEU A 69 8.82 0.16 0.90
N ALA A 70 8.86 1.49 0.99
CA ALA A 70 9.35 2.37 -0.07
C ALA A 70 10.81 2.10 -0.46
N LYS A 71 11.65 1.64 0.49
CA LYS A 71 13.08 1.34 0.24
C LYS A 71 13.28 0.38 -0.94
N GLN A 72 12.39 -0.59 -1.13
CA GLN A 72 12.46 -1.57 -2.22
C GLN A 72 12.23 -0.96 -3.61
N TYR A 73 11.66 0.24 -3.67
CA TYR A 73 11.34 0.96 -4.91
C TYR A 73 12.27 2.13 -5.16
N LEU A 74 13.37 2.25 -4.39
CA LEU A 74 14.38 3.27 -4.63
C LEU A 74 15.07 3.04 -5.97
N LYS A 75 15.50 4.12 -6.60
CA LYS A 75 16.18 4.09 -7.90
C LYS A 75 17.34 3.06 -7.96
N PRO A 76 18.23 2.94 -6.95
CA PRO A 76 19.29 1.94 -6.99
C PRO A 76 18.78 0.50 -7.06
N GLU A 77 17.72 0.17 -6.31
CA GLU A 77 17.11 -1.17 -6.30
C GLU A 77 16.51 -1.51 -7.67
N ILE A 78 15.79 -0.56 -8.26
CA ILE A 78 15.16 -0.74 -9.57
C ILE A 78 16.22 -0.91 -10.67
N LEU A 79 17.30 -0.11 -10.64
CA LEU A 79 18.40 -0.25 -11.59
C LEU A 79 19.07 -1.62 -11.49
N GLU A 80 19.26 -2.14 -10.29
CA GLU A 80 19.85 -3.46 -10.08
C GLU A 80 18.96 -4.60 -10.61
N VAL A 81 17.64 -4.51 -10.40
CA VAL A 81 16.69 -5.49 -10.97
C VAL A 81 16.74 -5.46 -12.51
N TRP A 82 16.77 -4.28 -13.13
CA TRP A 82 16.93 -4.16 -14.58
C TRP A 82 18.25 -4.73 -15.09
N ARG A 83 19.36 -4.46 -14.39
CA ARG A 83 20.67 -5.01 -14.73
C ARG A 83 20.66 -6.54 -14.73
N LYS A 84 20.06 -7.16 -13.70
CA LYS A 84 19.93 -8.62 -13.61
C LYS A 84 19.11 -9.19 -14.76
N LEU A 85 17.99 -8.54 -15.11
CA LEU A 85 17.15 -8.95 -16.23
C LEU A 85 17.95 -8.95 -17.55
N LEU A 86 18.68 -7.87 -17.83
CA LEU A 86 19.48 -7.75 -19.06
C LEU A 86 20.63 -8.77 -19.16
N ILE A 87 21.16 -9.23 -18.03
CA ILE A 87 22.17 -10.31 -18.00
C ILE A 87 21.51 -11.66 -18.24
N ALA A 88 20.34 -11.93 -17.66
CA ALA A 88 19.66 -13.22 -17.76
C ALA A 88 19.12 -13.53 -19.17
N ILE A 89 18.87 -12.51 -19.98
CA ILE A 89 18.38 -12.65 -21.37
C ILE A 89 19.52 -12.69 -22.40
N ARG A 90 20.78 -12.60 -21.97
CA ARG A 90 21.97 -12.81 -22.82
C ARG A 90 22.42 -14.26 -22.75
#